data_AF-A0A645ES94-F1
#
_entry.id   AF-A0A645ES94-F1
#
_cell.length_a   1.000
_cell.length_b   1.000
_cell.length_c   1.000
_cell.angle_alpha   90.00
_cell.angle_beta   90.00
_cell.angle_gamma   90.00
#
_symmetry.space_group_name_H-M   'P 1'
#
loop_
_entity.id
_entity.type
_entity.pdbx_description
1 polymer ?
#
loop_
_entity_poly.entity_id
_entity_poly.type
_entity_poly.pdbx_seq_one_letter_code
_entity_poly.pdbx_strand_id
1 'polypeptide(L)' 'MAAALREVRRVLREDGLFMVVNDQSDAQDNCWTGIVEGMTVRGGDELRALFEEAGFIGTEVISEDDGRLCVIGRSK' A
#
# COMPACT_ATOMS: atom_id res chain seq x y z
N MET A 1 4.93 5.92 8.38
CA MET A 1 4.74 4.63 7.68
C MET A 1 5.75 4.42 6.55
N ALA A 2 6.14 5.45 5.79
CA ALA A 2 7.10 5.33 4.68
C ALA A 2 8.46 4.70 5.05
N ALA A 3 8.91 4.79 6.31
CA ALA A 3 10.12 4.11 6.77
C ALA A 3 10.08 2.59 6.55
N ALA A 4 8.94 1.93 6.77
CA ALA A 4 8.80 0.49 6.52
C ALA A 4 8.93 0.15 5.03
N LEU A 5 8.34 0.98 4.16
CA LEU A 5 8.45 0.84 2.70
C LEU A 5 9.89 1.07 2.21
N ARG A 6 10.64 1.99 2.84
CA ARG A 6 12.08 2.19 2.53
C ARG A 6 12.91 0.95 2.85
N GLU A 7 12.61 0.24 3.94
CA GLU A 7 13.29 -1.01 4.27
C GLU A 7 13.00 -2.12 3.26
N VAL A 8 11.76 -2.20 2.75
CA VAL A 8 11.43 -3.12 1.66
C VAL A 8 12.20 -2.74 0.40
N ARG A 9 12.17 -1.46 0.00
CA ARG A 9 12.89 -0.98 -1.20
C ARG A 9 14.38 -1.29 -1.13
N ARG A 10 15.00 -1.16 0.04
CA ARG A 10 16.43 -1.42 0.27
C ARG A 10 16.86 -2.85 -0.11
N VAL A 11 15.96 -3.83 -0.04
CA VAL A 11 16.27 -5.24 -0.32
C VAL A 11 15.81 -5.70 -1.71
N LEU A 12 15.12 -4.85 -2.46
CA LEU A 12 14.76 -5.14 -3.84
C LEU A 12 15.99 -4.96 -4.75
N ARG A 13 16.06 -5.78 -5.79
CA ARG A 13 16.97 -5.52 -6.91
C ARG A 13 16.56 -4.25 -7.65
N GLU A 14 17.49 -3.68 -8.41
CA GLU A 14 17.20 -2.62 -9.38
C GLU A 14 16.03 -3.03 -10.30
N ASP A 15 15.10 -2.11 -10.53
CA ASP A 15 13.84 -2.32 -11.23
C ASP A 15 12.91 -3.40 -10.64
N GLY A 16 13.16 -3.86 -9.40
CA GLY A 16 12.29 -4.78 -8.69
C GLY A 16 10.91 -4.19 -8.41
N LEU A 17 9.85 -4.98 -8.58
CA LEU A 17 8.49 -4.57 -8.25
C LEU A 17 8.14 -4.98 -6.82
N PHE A 18 7.44 -4.09 -6.12
CA PHE A 18 6.81 -4.38 -4.84
C PHE A 18 5.33 -4.07 -4.94
N MET A 19 4.52 -4.94 -4.34
CA MET A 19 3.07 -4.88 -4.40
C MET A 19 2.49 -5.08 -3.01
N VAL A 20 1.56 -4.21 -2.63
CA VAL A 20 0.72 -4.36 -1.44
C VAL A 20 -0.70 -4.63 -1.92
N VAL A 21 -1.28 -5.75 -1.48
CA VAL A 21 -2.66 -6.14 -1.80
C VAL A 21 -3.44 -6.24 -0.51
N ASN A 22 -4.55 -5.52 -0.43
CA ASN A 22 -5.45 -5.49 0.70
C ASN A 22 -6.87 -5.86 0.26
N ASP A 23 -7.59 -6.51 1.17
CA ASP A 23 -8.98 -6.94 0.96
C ASP A 23 -10.00 -5.81 1.26
N GLN A 24 -9.52 -4.67 1.75
CA GLN A 24 -10.34 -3.51 2.09
C GLN A 24 -9.53 -2.22 1.93
N SER A 25 -10.21 -1.18 1.46
CA SER A 25 -9.66 0.16 1.23
C SER A 25 -10.53 1.31 1.74
N ASP A 26 -11.79 1.04 2.10
CA ASP A 26 -12.67 2.01 2.74
C ASP A 26 -12.43 2.07 4.25
N ALA A 27 -11.95 3.21 4.74
CA ALA A 27 -11.73 3.47 6.15
C ALA A 27 -13.03 3.59 6.97
N GLN A 28 -14.19 3.76 6.33
CA GLN A 28 -15.49 3.74 6.99
C GLN A 28 -16.00 2.31 7.25
N ASP A 29 -15.47 1.31 6.53
CA ASP A 29 -15.79 -0.09 6.80
C ASP A 29 -15.04 -0.59 8.05
N ASN A 30 -15.81 -1.01 9.05
CA ASN A 30 -15.29 -1.44 10.34
C ASN A 30 -15.08 -2.96 10.46
N CYS A 31 -15.25 -3.73 9.38
CA CYS A 31 -15.12 -5.18 9.38
C CYS A 31 -13.82 -5.64 10.07
N TRP A 32 -12.68 -5.04 9.70
CA TRP A 32 -11.38 -5.40 10.29
C TRP A 32 -11.00 -4.56 11.51
N THR A 33 -11.32 -3.27 11.54
CA THR A 33 -10.97 -2.38 12.66
C THR A 33 -11.78 -2.67 13.92
N GLY A 34 -12.95 -3.29 13.79
CA GLY A 34 -13.74 -3.82 14.91
C GLY A 34 -13.20 -5.13 15.49
N ILE A 35 -12.34 -5.84 14.75
CA ILE A 35 -11.75 -7.12 15.18
C ILE A 35 -10.34 -6.92 15.74
N VAL A 36 -9.52 -6.11 15.08
CA VAL A 36 -8.10 -5.91 15.42
C VAL A 36 -7.89 -4.51 16.01
N GLU A 37 -7.65 -4.46 17.32
CA GLU A 37 -7.36 -3.20 18.01
C GLU A 37 -6.11 -2.52 17.41
N GLY A 38 -6.24 -1.21 17.15
CA GLY A 38 -5.16 -0.40 16.57
C GLY A 38 -4.95 -0.58 15.07
N MET A 39 -5.76 -1.41 14.39
CA MET A 39 -5.73 -1.51 12.93
C MET A 39 -6.23 -0.21 12.29
N THR A 40 -5.60 0.18 11.18
CA THR A 40 -6.07 1.30 10.36
C THR A 40 -6.15 0.86 8.90
N VAL A 41 -7.31 1.02 8.29
CA VAL A 41 -7.48 0.85 6.85
C VAL A 41 -6.93 2.09 6.15
N ARG A 42 -6.15 1.87 5.09
CA ARG A 42 -5.48 2.90 4.29
C ARG A 42 -5.99 2.82 2.86
N GLY A 43 -6.46 3.94 2.33
CA GLY A 43 -6.98 4.01 0.96
C GLY A 43 -5.87 4.00 -0.10
N GLY A 44 -6.27 3.83 -1.36
CA GLY A 44 -5.34 3.77 -2.50
C GLY A 44 -4.45 5.00 -2.64
N ASP A 45 -5.03 6.21 -2.52
CA ASP A 45 -4.28 7.46 -2.64
C ASP A 45 -3.26 7.64 -1.50
N GLU A 46 -3.64 7.27 -0.28
CA GLU A 46 -2.73 7.32 0.88
C GLU A 46 -1.57 6.34 0.71
N LEU A 47 -1.85 5.09 0.30
CA LEU A 47 -0.81 4.10 0.05
C LEU A 47 0.09 4.49 -1.13
N ARG A 48 -0.47 5.06 -2.20
CA ARG A 48 0.31 5.60 -3.32
C ARG A 48 1.28 6.68 -2.86
N ALA A 49 0.81 7.65 -2.09
CA ALA A 49 1.65 8.72 -1.55
C ALA A 49 2.78 8.15 -0.68
N LEU A 50 2.50 7.13 0.13
CA LEU A 50 3.52 6.45 0.94
C LEU A 50 4.58 5.72 0.11
N PHE A 51 4.19 5.09 -1.01
CA PHE A 51 5.12 4.47 -1.96
C PHE A 51 6.04 5.52 -2.61
N GLU A 52 5.47 6.62 -3.09
CA GLU A 52 6.21 7.72 -3.71
C GLU A 52 7.18 8.38 -2.68
N GLU A 53 6.73 8.61 -1.44
CA GLU A 53 7.58 9.13 -0.34
C GLU A 53 8.71 8.17 0.08
N ALA A 54 8.51 6.86 -0.13
CA ALA A 54 9.52 5.84 0.11
C ALA A 54 10.53 5.70 -1.05
N GLY A 55 10.29 6.38 -2.18
CA GLY A 55 11.15 6.40 -3.34
C GLY A 55 10.86 5.30 -4.36
N PHE A 56 9.68 4.68 -4.32
CA PHE A 56 9.20 3.87 -5.44
C PHE A 56 8.78 4.78 -6.59
N ILE A 57 8.97 4.31 -7.82
CA ILE A 57 8.62 5.03 -9.04
C ILE A 57 7.56 4.26 -9.84
N GLY A 58 6.81 4.98 -10.68
CA GLY A 58 5.76 4.39 -11.51
C GLY A 58 4.67 3.72 -10.68
N THR A 59 4.26 4.37 -9.58
CA THR A 59 3.27 3.79 -8.65
C THR A 59 1.91 3.70 -9.31
N GLU A 60 1.34 2.50 -9.33
CA GLU A 60 0.01 2.20 -9.87
C GLU A 60 -0.93 1.77 -8.74
N VAL A 61 -2.20 2.17 -8.85
CA VAL A 61 -3.26 1.80 -7.91
C VAL A 61 -4.34 1.09 -8.71
N ILE A 62 -4.67 -0.13 -8.28
CA ILE A 62 -5.74 -0.96 -8.86
C ILE A 62 -6.74 -1.20 -7.74
N SER A 63 -7.98 -0.78 -7.94
CA SER A 63 -9.07 -0.93 -6.98
C SER A 63 -10.26 -1.59 -7.66
N GLU A 64 -10.91 -2.50 -6.95
CA GLU A 64 -12.13 -3.18 -7.38
C GLU A 64 -13.35 -2.66 -6.62
N ASP A 65 -14.54 -2.82 -7.21
CA ASP A 65 -15.81 -2.36 -6.61
C ASP A 65 -16.14 -3.06 -5.27
N ASP A 66 -15.53 -4.20 -5.00
CA ASP A 66 -15.69 -4.95 -3.74
C ASP A 66 -14.72 -4.52 -2.62
N GLY A 67 -13.97 -3.43 -2.84
CA GLY A 67 -13.09 -2.84 -1.84
C GLY A 67 -11.64 -3.36 -1.88
N ARG A 68 -11.36 -4.40 -2.67
CA ARG A 68 -9.99 -4.90 -2.87
C ARG A 68 -9.12 -3.83 -3.50
N LEU A 69 -7.89 -3.75 -3.03
CA LEU A 69 -6.92 -2.74 -3.40
C LEU A 69 -5.55 -3.36 -3.63
N CYS A 70 -4.88 -2.94 -4.69
CA CYS A 70 -3.52 -3.29 -5.00
C CYS A 70 -2.74 -2.01 -5.35
N VAL A 71 -1.59 -1.81 -4.70
CA VAL A 71 -0.65 -0.73 -5.03
C VAL A 71 0.67 -1.34 -5.42
N ILE A 72 1.16 -0.98 -6.61
CA ILE A 72 2.40 -1.50 -7.20
C ILE A 72 3.39 -0.35 -7.33
N GLY A 73 4.65 -0.56 -6.99
CA GLY A 73 5.73 0.38 -7.26
C GLY A 73 7.03 -0.32 -7.62
N ARG A 74 7.88 0.39 -8.37
CA ARG A 74 9.17 -0.11 -8.81
C ARG A 74 10.31 0.50 -8.01
N SER A 75 11.29 -0.30 -7.60
CA SER A 75 12.54 0.22 -7.06
C SER A 75 13.35 0.83 -8.19
N LYS A 76 13.77 2.08 -7.99
CA LYS A 76 14.90 2.64 -8.74
C LYS A 76 16.21 2.00 -8.29
#